data_AF-A0AAD3TVB2-F1
#
_entry.id   AF-A0AAD3TVB2-F1
#
_cell.length_a   1.000
_cell.length_b   1.000
_cell.length_c   1.000
_cell.angle_alpha   90.00
_cell.angle_beta   90.00
_cell.angle_gamma   90.00
#
_symmetry.space_group_name_H-M   'P 1'
#
loop_
_entity.id
_entity.type
_entity.pdbx_description
1 polymer ?
#
loop_
_entity_poly.entity_id
_entity_poly.type
_entity_poly.pdbx_seq_one_letter_code
_entity_poly.pdbx_strand_id
1 'polypeptide(L)'
;MYVPNIMERARGSLEINPPIGVTAHLSNNGTKWLWTVTAIYGLSLLIYMGWTIGASYEDDGATTTTGACVACQEGTGTHSCHRRAASLKNRMKEYHSLAILIIAIGTVAYFLMASDLGYTGINTQFSNYVPSSTLRQIFYVRWVYYALAMPLLTAILTRFARAPVGDIILAISMAAAWPISLLIGALIRSSYKWGLYVFALIFYFYHMYLLAGPCRRKSAAYLTGLGAFILFGILYFIAWGCAEGGNVISTTSEMIWYGIIDIFFMPFFLACFLIMAPSEDQKDVNKRDLGAAESGLAPTSSGVTATHAHSQSPQMGKKMFGRYGHHDAPVSEKPATGIVTGTETQPGTGDMGTGQMGTGQPRLSEATAVGDHRT
;
A
#
# COMPACT_ATOMS: atom_id res chain seq x y z
N MET A 1 -9.51 -40.64 33.86
CA MET A 1 -9.30 -39.24 33.43
C MET A 1 -7.80 -39.08 33.22
N TYR A 2 -7.33 -39.26 31.98
CA TYR A 2 -5.91 -39.18 31.66
C TYR A 2 -5.54 -37.69 31.66
N VAL A 3 -4.86 -37.22 32.70
CA VAL A 3 -4.28 -35.88 32.72
C VAL A 3 -3.04 -35.97 31.81
N PRO A 4 -3.00 -35.32 30.63
CA PRO A 4 -1.78 -35.30 29.84
C PRO A 4 -0.69 -34.69 30.71
N ASN A 5 0.37 -35.47 30.92
CA ASN A 5 1.45 -35.11 31.82
C ASN A 5 2.04 -33.77 31.40
N ILE A 6 2.31 -32.88 32.35
CA ILE A 6 3.09 -31.63 32.14
C ILE A 6 4.44 -31.90 31.41
N MET A 7 4.94 -33.13 31.44
CA MET A 7 6.11 -33.63 30.70
C MET A 7 5.90 -33.72 29.18
N GLU A 8 4.67 -33.85 28.66
CA GLU A 8 4.41 -33.72 27.21
C GLU A 8 4.59 -32.29 26.72
N ARG A 9 4.41 -31.27 27.58
CA ARG A 9 4.75 -29.87 27.28
C ARG A 9 6.25 -29.58 27.33
N ALA A 10 7.05 -30.47 27.90
CA ALA A 10 8.51 -30.36 27.91
C ALA A 10 9.16 -30.92 26.63
N ARG A 11 8.38 -31.60 25.78
CA ARG A 11 8.85 -32.08 24.47
C ARG A 11 9.08 -30.90 23.53
N GLY A 12 10.22 -30.92 22.83
CA GLY A 12 10.51 -29.91 21.80
C GLY A 12 9.51 -29.99 20.65
N SER A 13 9.24 -28.90 19.92
CA SER A 13 8.24 -28.93 18.85
C SER A 13 8.55 -29.98 17.78
N LEU A 14 9.84 -30.27 17.51
CA LEU A 14 10.26 -31.29 16.56
C LEU A 14 10.03 -32.72 17.05
N GLU A 15 9.82 -32.93 18.35
CA GLU A 15 9.44 -34.25 18.89
C GLU A 15 7.93 -34.49 18.76
N ILE A 16 7.14 -33.41 18.84
CA ILE A 16 5.69 -33.46 18.68
C ILE A 16 5.31 -33.51 17.19
N ASN A 17 5.94 -32.64 16.39
CA ASN A 17 5.76 -32.51 14.95
C ASN A 17 7.11 -32.77 14.27
N PRO A 18 7.49 -34.03 14.03
CA PRO A 18 8.75 -34.34 13.38
C PRO A 18 8.76 -33.86 11.93
N PRO A 19 9.90 -33.36 11.41
CA PRO A 19 10.03 -32.93 10.04
C PRO A 19 10.02 -34.13 9.09
N ILE A 20 8.84 -34.50 8.60
CA ILE A 20 8.63 -35.64 7.70
C ILE A 20 8.99 -35.25 6.27
N GLY A 21 9.69 -36.14 5.57
CA GLY A 21 9.94 -36.02 4.12
C GLY A 21 10.93 -34.92 3.74
N VAL A 22 11.72 -34.41 4.68
CA VAL A 22 12.77 -33.41 4.44
C VAL A 22 14.07 -33.83 5.10
N THR A 23 15.19 -33.61 4.42
CA THR A 23 16.53 -33.92 4.94
C THR A 23 17.15 -32.69 5.60
N ALA A 24 17.05 -31.53 4.96
CA ALA A 24 17.50 -30.26 5.52
C ALA A 24 16.32 -29.56 6.22
N HIS A 25 16.28 -29.68 7.54
CA HIS A 25 15.17 -29.24 8.38
C HIS A 25 15.62 -28.25 9.47
N LEU A 26 14.64 -27.65 10.11
CA LEU A 26 14.79 -26.76 11.26
C LEU A 26 15.44 -27.51 12.43
N SER A 27 16.39 -26.88 13.11
CA SER A 27 17.02 -27.47 14.30
C SER A 27 16.23 -27.15 15.57
N ASN A 28 16.45 -27.92 16.64
CA ASN A 28 15.88 -27.65 17.97
C ASN A 28 16.14 -26.21 18.46
N ASN A 29 17.31 -25.64 18.14
CA ASN A 29 17.63 -24.25 18.51
C ASN A 29 16.87 -23.24 17.63
N GLY A 30 16.64 -23.56 16.36
CA GLY A 30 15.80 -22.76 15.47
C GLY A 30 14.35 -22.70 15.94
N THR A 31 13.80 -23.81 16.39
CA THR A 31 12.47 -23.88 17.00
C THR A 31 12.37 -23.02 18.26
N LYS A 32 13.37 -23.10 19.17
CA LYS A 32 13.43 -22.24 20.37
C LYS A 32 13.45 -20.75 20.02
N TRP A 33 14.25 -20.39 19.01
CA TRP A 33 14.29 -19.03 18.49
C TRP A 33 12.92 -18.56 17.99
N LEU A 34 12.23 -19.38 17.19
CA LEU A 34 10.90 -19.03 16.68
C LEU A 34 9.85 -18.88 17.79
N TRP A 35 9.94 -19.67 18.86
CA TRP A 35 9.11 -19.46 20.06
C TRP A 35 9.41 -18.11 20.74
N THR A 36 10.68 -17.69 20.81
CA THR A 36 11.05 -16.35 21.29
C THR A 36 10.41 -15.26 20.42
N VAL A 37 10.48 -15.39 19.09
CA VAL A 37 9.85 -14.42 18.19
C VAL A 37 8.33 -14.41 18.36
N THR A 38 7.71 -15.59 18.51
CA THR A 38 6.27 -15.73 18.80
C THR A 38 5.88 -14.99 20.09
N ALA A 39 6.69 -15.13 21.15
CA ALA A 39 6.46 -14.45 22.41
C ALA A 39 6.60 -12.92 22.29
N ILE A 40 7.58 -12.44 21.52
CA ILE A 40 7.76 -11.00 21.25
C ILE A 40 6.54 -10.47 20.50
N TYR A 41 6.11 -11.13 19.43
CA TYR A 41 4.92 -10.76 18.66
C TYR A 41 3.65 -10.78 19.52
N GLY A 42 3.47 -11.82 20.34
CA GLY A 42 2.33 -11.93 21.25
C GLY A 42 2.32 -10.82 22.31
N LEU A 43 3.47 -10.49 22.90
CA LEU A 43 3.59 -9.37 23.84
C LEU A 43 3.32 -8.04 23.15
N SER A 44 3.89 -7.81 21.97
CA SER A 44 3.62 -6.62 21.16
C SER A 44 2.13 -6.51 20.84
N LEU A 45 1.45 -7.62 20.50
CA LEU A 45 0.02 -7.60 20.24
C LEU A 45 -0.78 -7.05 21.43
N LEU A 46 -0.46 -7.52 22.65
CA LEU A 46 -1.09 -7.04 23.88
C LEU A 46 -0.79 -5.56 24.14
N ILE A 47 0.45 -5.13 23.89
CA ILE A 47 0.84 -3.71 24.04
C ILE A 47 0.05 -2.83 23.06
N TYR A 48 -0.08 -3.22 21.79
CA TYR A 48 -0.81 -2.44 20.79
C TYR A 48 -2.32 -2.38 21.10
N MET A 49 -2.90 -3.48 21.54
CA MET A 49 -4.29 -3.52 22.00
C MET A 49 -4.48 -2.61 23.22
N GLY A 50 -3.61 -2.73 24.23
CA GLY A 50 -3.63 -1.90 25.43
C GLY A 50 -3.47 -0.42 25.12
N TRP A 51 -2.57 -0.06 24.21
CA TRP A 51 -2.36 1.31 23.78
C TRP A 51 -3.60 1.88 23.07
N THR A 52 -4.25 1.11 22.20
CA THR A 52 -5.47 1.53 21.52
C THR A 52 -6.63 1.75 22.49
N ILE A 53 -6.75 0.87 23.50
CA ILE A 53 -7.77 0.96 24.55
C ILE A 53 -7.49 2.14 25.48
N GLY A 54 -6.25 2.31 25.94
CA GLY A 54 -5.83 3.41 26.81
C GLY A 54 -6.06 4.78 26.17
N ALA A 55 -5.71 4.92 24.90
CA ALA A 55 -5.99 6.13 24.11
C ALA A 55 -7.50 6.41 23.97
N SER A 56 -8.35 5.38 24.10
CA SER A 56 -9.81 5.57 24.08
C SER A 56 -10.34 6.04 25.44
N TYR A 57 -9.77 5.56 26.56
CA TYR A 57 -10.18 5.94 27.92
C TYR A 57 -9.79 7.36 28.31
N GLU A 58 -8.60 7.82 27.92
CA GLU A 58 -8.09 9.15 28.26
C GLU A 58 -8.99 10.27 27.71
N ASP A 59 -9.62 10.01 26.55
CA ASP A 59 -10.57 10.92 25.93
C ASP A 59 -11.92 11.02 26.68
N ASP A 60 -12.40 9.93 27.29
CA ASP A 60 -13.66 9.94 28.04
C ASP A 60 -13.52 10.74 29.35
N GLY A 61 -12.33 10.72 29.96
CA GLY A 61 -11.98 11.55 31.11
C GLY A 61 -11.78 13.03 30.77
N ALA A 62 -11.12 13.33 29.64
CA ALA A 62 -10.85 14.70 29.20
C ALA A 62 -12.11 15.45 28.74
N THR A 63 -13.14 14.75 28.29
CA THR A 63 -14.42 15.37 27.91
C THR A 63 -15.17 16.00 29.12
N THR A 64 -14.76 15.67 30.35
CA THR A 64 -15.36 16.21 31.59
C THR A 64 -14.62 17.43 32.14
N THR A 65 -13.38 17.69 31.74
CA THR A 65 -12.58 18.76 32.37
C THR A 65 -11.61 19.40 31.38
N THR A 66 -11.84 20.68 31.07
CA THR A 66 -10.90 21.66 30.48
C THR A 66 -10.38 21.41 29.06
N GLY A 67 -10.72 22.33 28.13
CA GLY A 67 -9.95 22.48 26.89
C GLY A 67 -10.74 22.82 25.63
N ALA A 68 -11.90 23.48 25.72
CA ALA A 68 -12.37 24.24 24.57
C ALA A 68 -11.25 25.23 24.20
N CYS A 69 -10.74 25.13 22.98
CA CYS A 69 -9.70 26.00 22.46
C CYS A 69 -10.08 27.45 22.75
N VAL A 70 -9.26 28.17 23.53
CA VAL A 70 -9.44 29.59 23.88
C VAL A 70 -9.53 30.48 22.62
N ALA A 71 -9.15 29.96 21.45
CA ALA A 71 -9.26 30.62 20.15
C ALA A 71 -10.64 30.46 19.43
N CYS A 72 -11.59 29.68 19.96
CA CYS A 72 -12.86 29.39 19.27
C CYS A 72 -14.07 30.14 19.85
N GLN A 73 -13.86 31.19 20.65
CA GLN A 73 -14.93 31.83 21.42
C GLN A 73 -15.80 32.81 20.61
N GLU A 74 -15.55 32.99 19.31
CA GLU A 74 -16.42 33.77 18.41
C GLU A 74 -17.18 32.87 17.42
N GLY A 75 -18.36 32.42 17.86
CA GLY A 75 -19.60 32.23 17.09
C GLY A 75 -19.69 31.21 15.93
N THR A 76 -18.62 30.93 15.17
CA THR A 76 -18.67 30.10 13.94
C THR A 76 -17.57 29.04 13.85
N GLY A 77 -16.57 29.05 14.76
CA GLY A 77 -15.40 28.16 14.74
C GLY A 77 -15.47 26.89 15.59
N THR A 78 -16.48 26.72 16.45
CA THR A 78 -16.57 25.58 17.39
C THR A 78 -16.89 24.27 16.66
N HIS A 79 -17.83 24.29 15.73
CA HIS A 79 -18.21 23.11 14.94
C HIS A 79 -17.09 22.61 14.02
N SER A 80 -16.27 23.52 13.48
CA SER A 80 -15.14 23.15 12.60
C SER A 80 -13.98 22.56 13.41
N CYS A 81 -13.71 23.08 14.62
CA CYS A 81 -12.68 22.57 15.51
C CYS A 81 -13.01 21.15 16.02
N HIS A 82 -14.22 20.92 16.52
CA HIS A 82 -14.66 19.59 16.95
C HIS A 82 -14.61 18.54 15.82
N ARG A 83 -15.02 18.92 14.60
CA ARG A 83 -14.99 18.02 13.44
C ARG A 83 -13.55 17.62 13.05
N ARG A 84 -12.58 18.52 13.22
CA ARG A 84 -11.15 18.25 12.95
C ARG A 84 -10.52 17.33 13.99
N ALA A 85 -10.78 17.58 15.27
CA ALA A 85 -10.32 16.71 16.36
C ALA A 85 -10.87 15.28 16.19
N ALA A 86 -12.16 15.14 15.86
CA ALA A 86 -12.77 13.85 15.53
C ALA A 86 -12.11 13.17 14.32
N SER A 87 -11.75 13.92 13.27
CA SER A 87 -11.05 13.38 12.11
C SER A 87 -9.64 12.85 12.46
N LEU A 88 -8.85 13.58 13.25
CA LEU A 88 -7.54 13.13 13.73
C LEU A 88 -7.65 11.83 14.53
N LYS A 89 -8.61 11.77 15.46
CA LYS A 89 -8.89 10.58 16.28
C LYS A 89 -9.26 9.37 15.43
N ASN A 90 -10.14 9.54 14.44
CA ASN A 90 -10.53 8.45 13.55
C ASN A 90 -9.34 7.91 12.74
N ARG A 91 -8.47 8.79 12.22
CA ARG A 91 -7.24 8.36 11.52
C ARG A 91 -6.33 7.53 12.41
N MET A 92 -6.16 7.95 13.68
CA MET A 92 -5.31 7.19 14.59
C MET A 92 -5.87 5.80 14.88
N LYS A 93 -7.20 5.68 15.05
CA LYS A 93 -7.86 4.39 15.19
C LYS A 93 -7.65 3.47 13.99
N GLU A 94 -7.69 4.02 12.77
CA GLU A 94 -7.40 3.26 11.54
C GLU A 94 -5.97 2.71 11.54
N TYR A 95 -4.97 3.54 11.86
CA TYR A 95 -3.57 3.09 11.90
C TYR A 95 -3.32 2.02 12.97
N HIS A 96 -3.90 2.19 14.16
CA HIS A 96 -3.79 1.21 15.24
C HIS A 96 -4.47 -0.11 14.86
N SER A 97 -5.65 -0.06 14.24
CA SER A 97 -6.40 -1.26 13.83
C SER A 97 -5.61 -2.09 12.81
N LEU A 98 -5.03 -1.42 11.80
CA LEU A 98 -4.18 -2.09 10.81
C LEU A 98 -2.91 -2.65 11.45
N ALA A 99 -2.31 -1.93 12.41
CA ALA A 99 -1.12 -2.39 13.10
C ALA A 99 -1.38 -3.63 13.97
N ILE A 100 -2.49 -3.65 14.73
CA ILE A 100 -2.92 -4.82 15.50
C ILE A 100 -3.10 -6.03 14.57
N LEU A 101 -3.74 -5.83 13.41
CA LEU A 101 -3.95 -6.90 12.43
C LEU A 101 -2.62 -7.47 11.91
N ILE A 102 -1.64 -6.61 11.58
CA ILE A 102 -0.30 -7.03 11.13
C ILE A 102 0.40 -7.89 12.18
N ILE A 103 0.40 -7.44 13.45
CA ILE A 103 1.06 -8.16 14.55
C ILE A 103 0.30 -9.45 14.88
N ALA A 104 -1.04 -9.46 14.79
CA ALA A 104 -1.85 -10.66 15.02
C ALA A 104 -1.54 -11.76 13.99
N ILE A 105 -1.54 -11.43 12.69
CA ILE A 105 -1.21 -12.39 11.63
C ILE A 105 0.24 -12.89 11.81
N GLY A 106 1.18 -12.00 12.16
CA GLY A 106 2.56 -12.38 12.45
C GLY A 106 2.68 -13.34 13.64
N THR A 107 1.92 -13.11 14.71
CA THR A 107 1.87 -14.00 15.88
C THR A 107 1.45 -15.42 15.49
N VAL A 108 0.41 -15.54 14.66
CA VAL A 108 -0.08 -16.83 14.16
C VAL A 108 0.96 -17.50 13.26
N ALA A 109 1.58 -16.75 12.34
CA ALA A 109 2.60 -17.28 11.43
C ALA A 109 3.83 -17.80 12.19
N TYR A 110 4.33 -17.03 13.17
CA TYR A 110 5.45 -17.44 14.01
C TYR A 110 5.11 -18.63 14.91
N PHE A 111 3.89 -18.69 15.45
CA PHE A 111 3.42 -19.86 16.20
C PHE A 111 3.43 -21.14 15.34
N LEU A 112 2.96 -21.04 14.08
CA LEU A 112 2.97 -22.18 13.15
C LEU A 112 4.40 -22.63 12.84
N MET A 113 5.31 -21.70 12.51
CA MET A 113 6.71 -22.04 12.24
C MET A 113 7.42 -22.59 13.48
N ALA A 114 7.17 -22.02 14.67
CA ALA A 114 7.71 -22.50 15.94
C ALA A 114 7.20 -23.90 16.31
N SER A 115 6.02 -24.27 15.81
CA SER A 115 5.47 -25.62 15.97
C SER A 115 5.94 -26.59 14.88
N ASP A 116 6.87 -26.18 14.01
CA ASP A 116 7.32 -26.93 12.82
C ASP A 116 6.19 -27.25 11.83
N LEU A 117 5.22 -26.34 11.69
CA LEU A 117 4.08 -26.46 10.78
C LEU A 117 4.13 -25.40 9.66
N GLY A 118 3.37 -25.64 8.59
CA GLY A 118 3.27 -24.70 7.46
C GLY A 118 4.52 -24.66 6.59
N TYR A 119 5.20 -25.80 6.46
CA TYR A 119 6.34 -25.98 5.56
C TYR A 119 6.01 -26.94 4.42
N THR A 120 6.85 -26.91 3.39
CA THR A 120 6.88 -27.93 2.33
C THR A 120 8.33 -28.30 1.98
N GLY A 121 8.53 -29.53 1.52
CA GLY A 121 9.84 -30.04 1.11
C GLY A 121 10.10 -29.79 -0.37
N ILE A 122 11.14 -29.01 -0.69
CA ILE A 122 11.51 -28.69 -2.08
C ILE A 122 12.97 -29.08 -2.32
N ASN A 123 13.24 -29.69 -3.47
CA ASN A 123 14.59 -30.07 -3.88
C ASN A 123 15.47 -28.84 -4.11
N THR A 124 16.65 -28.84 -3.50
CA THR A 124 17.65 -27.79 -3.69
C THR A 124 18.23 -27.82 -5.11
N GLN A 125 18.39 -26.64 -5.71
CA GLN A 125 19.05 -26.51 -7.02
C GLN A 125 20.57 -26.61 -6.89
N PHE A 126 21.14 -25.83 -5.97
CA PHE A 126 22.59 -25.70 -5.79
C PHE A 126 23.10 -26.55 -4.63
N SER A 127 24.34 -27.02 -4.76
CA SER A 127 25.04 -27.86 -3.80
C SER A 127 25.91 -27.06 -2.81
N ASN A 128 25.43 -25.90 -2.34
CA ASN A 128 26.21 -25.00 -1.49
C ASN A 128 26.23 -25.46 -0.02
N TYR A 129 25.12 -25.32 0.71
CA TYR A 129 25.03 -25.77 2.11
C TYR A 129 24.76 -27.28 2.24
N VAL A 130 23.81 -27.78 1.44
CA VAL A 130 23.52 -29.21 1.29
C VAL A 130 23.65 -29.61 -0.16
N PRO A 131 23.93 -30.90 -0.48
CA PRO A 131 23.99 -31.38 -1.86
C PRO A 131 22.75 -30.99 -2.67
N SER A 132 22.92 -30.82 -3.99
CA SER A 132 21.79 -30.56 -4.89
C SER A 132 20.80 -31.72 -4.86
N SER A 133 19.55 -31.42 -5.18
CA SER A 133 18.42 -32.36 -5.09
C SER A 133 18.13 -32.94 -3.70
N THR A 134 18.64 -32.30 -2.63
CA THR A 134 18.26 -32.62 -1.26
C THR A 134 16.93 -31.95 -0.93
N LEU A 135 16.01 -32.66 -0.26
CA LEU A 135 14.73 -32.08 0.19
C LEU A 135 15.00 -31.11 1.35
N ARG A 136 14.82 -29.82 1.09
CA ARG A 136 14.95 -28.73 2.06
C ARG A 136 13.58 -28.26 2.49
N GLN A 137 13.44 -28.04 3.79
CA GLN A 137 12.24 -27.47 4.39
C GLN A 137 12.14 -25.98 4.05
N ILE A 138 11.02 -25.60 3.42
CA ILE A 138 10.68 -24.21 3.09
C ILE A 138 9.38 -23.86 3.81
N PHE A 139 9.43 -22.86 4.68
CA PHE A 139 8.27 -22.39 5.43
C PHE A 139 7.47 -21.40 4.59
N TYR A 140 6.53 -21.92 3.79
CA TYR A 140 5.69 -21.11 2.92
C TYR A 140 4.75 -20.19 3.72
N VAL A 141 4.38 -20.56 4.96
CA VAL A 141 3.53 -19.76 5.85
C VAL A 141 4.10 -18.35 6.10
N ARG A 142 5.42 -18.21 6.12
CA ARG A 142 6.12 -16.92 6.23
C ARG A 142 5.75 -15.99 5.07
N TRP A 143 5.79 -16.52 3.85
CA TRP A 143 5.48 -15.74 2.67
C TRP A 143 3.99 -15.42 2.53
N VAL A 144 3.12 -16.30 3.03
CA VAL A 144 1.68 -16.01 3.17
C VAL A 144 1.48 -14.84 4.13
N TYR A 145 2.17 -14.83 5.27
CA TYR A 145 2.17 -13.68 6.18
C TYR A 145 2.65 -12.40 5.48
N TYR A 146 3.76 -12.43 4.76
CA TYR A 146 4.27 -11.25 4.05
C TYR A 146 3.32 -10.76 2.96
N ALA A 147 2.67 -11.67 2.22
CA ALA A 147 1.68 -11.32 1.20
C ALA A 147 0.46 -10.58 1.79
N LEU A 148 0.15 -10.78 3.08
CA LEU A 148 -0.93 -10.08 3.79
C LEU A 148 -0.43 -8.83 4.51
N ALA A 149 0.74 -8.90 5.15
CA ALA A 149 1.26 -7.82 5.99
C ALA A 149 1.84 -6.66 5.18
N MET A 150 2.54 -6.93 4.07
CA MET A 150 3.15 -5.87 3.25
C MET A 150 2.10 -4.91 2.66
N PRO A 151 0.97 -5.39 2.10
CA PRO A 151 -0.12 -4.51 1.67
C PRO A 151 -0.71 -3.66 2.81
N LEU A 152 -0.87 -4.23 4.00
CA LEU A 152 -1.40 -3.50 5.16
C LEU A 152 -0.44 -2.42 5.65
N LEU A 153 0.86 -2.71 5.68
CA LEU A 153 1.89 -1.75 6.06
C LEU A 153 1.98 -0.61 5.04
N THR A 154 1.90 -0.93 3.75
CA THR A 154 1.82 0.07 2.68
C THR A 154 0.54 0.90 2.77
N ALA A 155 -0.59 0.30 3.15
CA ALA A 155 -1.83 1.03 3.36
C ALA A 155 -1.69 2.07 4.47
N ILE A 156 -1.06 1.73 5.61
CA ILE A 156 -0.79 2.70 6.69
C ILE A 156 0.02 3.90 6.17
N LEU A 157 1.14 3.63 5.49
CA LEU A 157 2.06 4.66 5.04
C LEU A 157 1.46 5.57 3.93
N THR A 158 0.77 4.98 2.95
CA THR A 158 0.15 5.72 1.84
C THR A 158 -1.08 6.52 2.26
N ARG A 159 -1.87 6.00 3.23
CA ARG A 159 -2.97 6.76 3.85
C ARG A 159 -2.44 7.93 4.66
N PHE A 160 -1.38 7.73 5.42
CA PHE A 160 -0.70 8.80 6.14
C PHE A 160 -0.10 9.85 5.21
N ALA A 161 0.34 9.45 4.02
CA ALA A 161 0.82 10.38 3.00
C ALA A 161 -0.28 11.22 2.36
N ARG A 162 -1.55 10.83 2.51
CA ARG A 162 -2.71 11.38 1.78
C ARG A 162 -2.56 11.22 0.28
N ALA A 163 -2.02 10.08 -0.15
CA ALA A 163 -1.81 9.77 -1.55
C ALA A 163 -3.15 9.64 -2.32
N PRO A 164 -3.16 9.88 -3.64
CA PRO A 164 -4.32 9.62 -4.49
C PRO A 164 -4.77 8.16 -4.40
N VAL A 165 -6.09 7.90 -4.48
CA VAL A 165 -6.65 6.55 -4.35
C VAL A 165 -6.10 5.58 -5.39
N GLY A 166 -5.88 6.05 -6.62
CA GLY A 166 -5.27 5.24 -7.70
C GLY A 166 -3.86 4.76 -7.32
N ASP A 167 -3.03 5.66 -6.80
CA ASP A 167 -1.67 5.33 -6.38
C ASP A 167 -1.66 4.43 -5.14
N ILE A 168 -2.62 4.59 -4.22
CA ILE A 168 -2.80 3.71 -3.06
C ILE A 168 -3.09 2.27 -3.51
N ILE A 169 -4.07 2.09 -4.40
CA ILE A 169 -4.46 0.75 -4.89
C ILE A 169 -3.28 0.09 -5.60
N LEU A 170 -2.56 0.86 -6.42
CA LEU A 170 -1.39 0.36 -7.13
C LEU A 170 -0.25 0.01 -6.17
N ALA A 171 0.06 0.86 -5.18
CA ALA A 171 1.10 0.60 -4.20
C ALA A 171 0.80 -0.65 -3.36
N ILE A 172 -0.44 -0.82 -2.89
CA ILE A 172 -0.92 -2.01 -2.16
C ILE A 172 -0.77 -3.26 -3.03
N SER A 173 -1.14 -3.18 -4.31
CA SER A 173 -1.03 -4.30 -5.25
C SER A 173 0.42 -4.72 -5.46
N MET A 174 1.33 -3.75 -5.63
CA MET A 174 2.76 -4.02 -5.79
C MET A 174 3.39 -4.56 -4.50
N ALA A 175 2.94 -4.09 -3.34
CA ALA A 175 3.34 -4.61 -2.03
C ALA A 175 2.93 -6.07 -1.82
N ALA A 176 1.82 -6.53 -2.41
CA ALA A 176 1.41 -7.94 -2.43
C ALA A 176 2.16 -8.76 -3.49
N ALA A 177 2.45 -8.16 -4.65
CA ALA A 177 3.00 -8.88 -5.79
C ALA A 177 4.43 -9.40 -5.55
N TRP A 178 5.28 -8.63 -4.88
CA TRP A 178 6.67 -9.04 -4.66
C TRP A 178 6.82 -10.24 -3.70
N PRO A 179 6.14 -10.34 -2.53
CA PRO A 179 6.23 -11.53 -1.67
C PRO A 179 5.56 -12.76 -2.31
N ILE A 180 4.46 -12.56 -3.06
CA ILE A 180 3.79 -13.65 -3.79
C ILE A 180 4.74 -14.23 -4.84
N SER A 181 5.49 -13.38 -5.54
CA SER A 181 6.47 -13.84 -6.54
C SER A 181 7.60 -14.63 -5.89
N LEU A 182 8.11 -14.18 -4.74
CA LEU A 182 9.14 -14.91 -3.97
C LEU A 182 8.62 -16.22 -3.37
N LEU A 183 7.35 -16.28 -2.94
CA LEU A 183 6.68 -17.51 -2.51
C LEU A 183 6.68 -18.54 -3.64
N ILE A 184 6.13 -18.17 -4.80
CA ILE A 184 6.01 -19.08 -5.93
C ILE A 184 7.42 -19.49 -6.39
N GLY A 185 8.39 -18.57 -6.39
CA GLY A 185 9.80 -18.86 -6.68
C GLY A 185 10.41 -19.89 -5.73
N ALA A 186 10.11 -19.80 -4.42
CA ALA A 186 10.63 -20.73 -3.43
C ALA A 186 10.10 -22.16 -3.64
N LEU A 187 8.91 -22.31 -4.23
CA LEU A 187 8.28 -23.60 -4.52
C LEU A 187 8.78 -24.24 -5.83
N ILE A 188 9.51 -23.50 -6.67
CA ILE A 188 10.07 -24.02 -7.92
C ILE A 188 11.42 -24.69 -7.66
N ARG A 189 11.59 -25.91 -8.19
CA ARG A 189 12.83 -26.70 -8.08
C ARG A 189 13.89 -26.33 -9.12
N SER A 190 13.46 -25.89 -10.30
CA SER A 190 14.31 -25.57 -11.45
C SER A 190 14.89 -24.15 -11.38
N SER A 191 15.79 -23.83 -12.31
CA SER A 191 16.37 -22.49 -12.47
C SER A 191 15.34 -21.39 -12.74
N TYR A 192 14.12 -21.74 -13.16
CA TYR A 192 13.02 -20.79 -13.40
C TYR A 192 12.63 -19.97 -12.16
N LYS A 193 12.99 -20.43 -10.95
CA LYS A 193 12.80 -19.64 -9.72
C LYS A 193 13.43 -18.25 -9.78
N TRP A 194 14.55 -18.10 -10.48
CA TRP A 194 15.25 -16.83 -10.63
C TRP A 194 14.49 -15.84 -11.52
N GLY A 195 13.65 -16.32 -12.43
CA GLY A 195 12.73 -15.46 -13.18
C GLY A 195 11.73 -14.77 -12.25
N LEU A 196 11.13 -15.52 -11.32
CA LEU A 196 10.24 -14.95 -10.31
C LEU A 196 10.94 -14.03 -9.32
N TYR A 197 12.22 -14.30 -9.02
CA TYR A 197 13.04 -13.37 -8.23
C TYR A 197 13.23 -12.03 -8.94
N VAL A 198 13.49 -12.03 -10.25
CA VAL A 198 13.61 -10.78 -11.04
C VAL A 198 12.27 -10.06 -11.12
N PHE A 199 11.16 -10.76 -11.33
CA PHE A 199 9.83 -10.12 -11.29
C PHE A 199 9.52 -9.52 -9.92
N ALA A 200 9.88 -10.20 -8.83
CA ALA A 200 9.75 -9.67 -7.49
C ALA A 200 10.57 -8.38 -7.30
N LEU A 201 11.81 -8.31 -7.82
CA LEU A 201 12.61 -7.10 -7.78
C LEU A 201 11.95 -5.95 -8.55
N ILE A 202 11.39 -6.21 -9.74
CA ILE A 202 10.67 -5.20 -10.52
C ILE A 202 9.48 -4.66 -9.73
N PHE A 203 8.66 -5.55 -9.14
CA PHE A 203 7.52 -5.14 -8.30
C PHE A 203 7.97 -4.36 -7.07
N TYR A 204 9.06 -4.77 -6.43
CA TYR A 204 9.62 -4.07 -5.28
C TYR A 204 10.15 -2.68 -5.62
N PHE A 205 10.95 -2.53 -6.68
CA PHE A 205 11.46 -1.22 -7.10
C PHE A 205 10.34 -0.31 -7.57
N TYR A 206 9.32 -0.84 -8.26
CA TYR A 206 8.16 -0.06 -8.64
C TYR A 206 7.34 0.37 -7.42
N HIS A 207 7.19 -0.51 -6.42
CA HIS A 207 6.61 -0.14 -5.12
C HIS A 207 7.41 0.99 -4.44
N MET A 208 8.75 0.93 -4.44
CA MET A 208 9.59 2.00 -3.87
C MET A 208 9.48 3.31 -4.67
N TYR A 209 9.37 3.24 -5.99
CA TYR A 209 9.11 4.40 -6.84
C TYR A 209 7.79 5.09 -6.47
N LEU A 210 6.72 4.32 -6.30
CA LEU A 210 5.41 4.85 -5.88
C LEU A 210 5.49 5.57 -4.54
N LEU A 211 6.17 4.97 -3.55
CA LEU A 211 6.35 5.57 -2.22
C LEU A 211 7.29 6.79 -2.24
N ALA A 212 8.31 6.79 -3.09
CA ALA A 212 9.27 7.89 -3.17
C ALA A 212 8.80 9.07 -4.04
N GLY A 213 7.84 8.86 -4.95
CA GLY A 213 7.33 9.87 -5.87
C GLY A 213 5.85 10.16 -5.66
N PRO A 214 4.94 9.48 -6.37
CA PRO A 214 3.50 9.75 -6.36
C PRO A 214 2.85 9.81 -4.96
N CYS A 215 3.20 8.87 -4.08
CA CYS A 215 2.67 8.81 -2.71
C CYS A 215 3.50 9.62 -1.71
N ARG A 216 4.50 10.41 -2.12
CA ARG A 216 5.46 10.98 -1.17
C ARG A 216 4.85 12.08 -0.30
N ARG A 217 5.06 11.96 1.03
CA ARG A 217 4.86 13.08 1.97
C ARG A 217 6.16 13.51 2.64
N LYS A 218 6.41 14.83 2.68
CA LYS A 218 7.58 15.41 3.37
C LYS A 218 7.32 15.50 4.88
N SER A 219 7.52 14.40 5.59
CA SER A 219 7.47 14.36 7.06
C SER A 219 8.49 13.38 7.60
N ALA A 220 8.96 13.58 8.83
CA ALA A 220 9.92 12.68 9.46
C ALA A 220 9.35 11.24 9.52
N ALA A 221 8.13 11.08 10.03
CA ALA A 221 7.47 9.78 10.12
C ALA A 221 7.36 9.06 8.76
N TYR A 222 7.01 9.78 7.68
CA TYR A 222 6.88 9.18 6.35
C TYR A 222 8.25 8.79 5.77
N LEU A 223 9.25 9.66 5.88
CA LEU A 223 10.58 9.41 5.35
C LEU A 223 11.30 8.28 6.11
N THR A 224 11.11 8.22 7.42
CA THR A 224 11.53 7.09 8.26
C THR A 224 10.82 5.80 7.81
N GLY A 225 9.52 5.87 7.49
CA GLY A 225 8.72 4.80 6.87
C GLY A 225 9.32 4.27 5.58
N LEU A 226 9.55 5.18 4.63
CA LEU A 226 10.15 4.86 3.34
C LEU A 226 11.55 4.25 3.51
N GLY A 227 12.38 4.81 4.39
CA GLY A 227 13.71 4.28 4.69
C GLY A 227 13.68 2.86 5.23
N ALA A 228 12.72 2.53 6.11
CA ALA A 228 12.53 1.17 6.62
C ALA A 228 12.10 0.20 5.51
N PHE A 229 11.13 0.59 4.67
CA PHE A 229 10.75 -0.23 3.52
C PHE A 229 11.93 -0.55 2.60
N ILE A 230 12.79 0.44 2.33
CA ILE A 230 13.98 0.27 1.49
C ILE A 230 15.00 -0.66 2.16
N LEU A 231 15.35 -0.39 3.43
CA LEU A 231 16.36 -1.14 4.16
C LEU A 231 15.95 -2.60 4.34
N PHE A 232 14.78 -2.83 4.94
CA PHE A 232 14.31 -4.18 5.24
C PHE A 232 13.94 -4.93 3.96
N GLY A 233 13.38 -4.26 2.96
CA GLY A 233 13.13 -4.86 1.66
C GLY A 233 14.40 -5.46 1.04
N ILE A 234 15.49 -4.69 0.97
CA ILE A 234 16.77 -5.20 0.46
C ILE A 234 17.25 -6.42 1.28
N LEU A 235 17.12 -6.37 2.60
CA LEU A 235 17.50 -7.49 3.47
C LEU A 235 16.64 -8.75 3.23
N TYR A 236 15.35 -8.62 2.95
CA TYR A 236 14.49 -9.76 2.58
C TYR A 236 14.92 -10.40 1.25
N PHE A 237 15.26 -9.60 0.25
CA PHE A 237 15.72 -10.09 -1.05
C PHE A 237 17.06 -10.82 -0.94
N ILE A 238 18.02 -10.25 -0.18
CA ILE A 238 19.30 -10.90 0.09
C ILE A 238 19.07 -12.22 0.83
N ALA A 239 18.25 -12.20 1.88
CA ALA A 239 17.93 -13.41 2.65
C ALA A 239 17.37 -14.51 1.75
N TRP A 240 16.42 -14.17 0.86
CA TRP A 240 15.82 -15.13 -0.06
C TRP A 240 16.86 -15.69 -1.06
N GLY A 241 17.70 -14.81 -1.60
CA GLY A 241 18.79 -15.20 -2.49
C GLY A 241 19.78 -16.17 -1.83
N CYS A 242 20.09 -15.96 -0.54
CA CYS A 242 20.97 -16.84 0.22
C CYS A 242 20.28 -18.13 0.70
N ALA A 243 18.98 -18.11 1.00
CA ALA A 243 18.25 -19.22 1.57
C ALA A 243 17.55 -20.08 0.51
N GLU A 244 16.36 -19.70 0.06
CA GLU A 244 15.52 -20.50 -0.83
C GLU A 244 16.04 -20.55 -2.28
N GLY A 245 16.69 -19.47 -2.73
CA GLY A 245 17.28 -19.38 -4.07
C GLY A 245 18.60 -20.14 -4.17
N GLY A 246 19.60 -19.68 -3.43
CA GLY A 246 20.99 -20.12 -3.54
C GLY A 246 21.39 -21.29 -2.64
N ASN A 247 20.55 -21.70 -1.68
CA ASN A 247 20.88 -22.78 -0.73
C ASN A 247 22.23 -22.57 -0.03
N VAL A 248 22.60 -21.32 0.28
CA VAL A 248 23.85 -20.93 0.94
C VAL A 248 23.74 -21.07 2.46
N ILE A 249 22.54 -20.84 3.00
CA ILE A 249 22.29 -20.88 4.45
C ILE A 249 21.31 -22.01 4.84
N SER A 250 21.53 -22.56 6.02
CA SER A 250 20.67 -23.59 6.62
C SER A 250 19.24 -23.08 6.88
N THR A 251 18.29 -24.01 6.98
CA THR A 251 16.90 -23.70 7.39
C THR A 251 16.83 -23.00 8.75
N THR A 252 17.75 -23.29 9.67
CA THR A 252 17.78 -22.61 10.98
C THR A 252 18.26 -21.16 10.85
N SER A 253 19.34 -20.94 10.10
CA SER A 253 19.89 -19.59 9.90
C SER A 253 18.96 -18.67 9.12
N GLU A 254 18.16 -19.19 8.18
CA GLU A 254 17.12 -18.36 7.56
C GLU A 254 16.05 -17.92 8.56
N MET A 255 15.62 -18.78 9.50
CA MET A 255 14.64 -18.41 10.54
C MET A 255 15.18 -17.33 11.47
N ILE A 256 16.47 -17.41 11.80
CA ILE A 256 17.15 -16.39 12.60
C ILE A 256 17.18 -15.07 11.84
N TRP A 257 17.59 -15.09 10.56
CA TRP A 257 17.66 -13.90 9.73
C TRP A 257 16.30 -13.22 9.61
N TYR A 258 15.27 -13.95 9.15
CA TYR A 258 13.94 -13.40 8.99
C TYR A 258 13.34 -12.95 10.32
N GLY A 259 13.50 -13.73 11.39
CA GLY A 259 13.02 -13.36 12.72
C GLY A 259 13.60 -12.03 13.22
N ILE A 260 14.89 -11.77 12.97
CA ILE A 260 15.51 -10.48 13.33
C ILE A 260 14.88 -9.34 12.53
N ILE A 261 14.79 -9.48 11.20
CA ILE A 261 14.20 -8.45 10.34
C ILE A 261 12.78 -8.15 10.78
N ASP A 262 11.97 -9.18 11.01
CA ASP A 262 10.57 -9.08 11.34
C ASP A 262 10.34 -8.35 12.66
N ILE A 263 11.09 -8.66 13.71
CA ILE A 263 11.01 -7.96 15.01
C ILE A 263 11.25 -6.46 14.84
N PHE A 264 12.26 -6.08 14.05
CA PHE A 264 12.59 -4.68 13.85
C PHE A 264 11.60 -3.97 12.92
N PHE A 265 11.18 -4.62 11.84
CA PHE A 265 10.36 -3.97 10.82
C PHE A 265 8.88 -3.91 11.18
N MET A 266 8.38 -4.92 11.89
CA MET A 266 6.97 -5.03 12.22
C MET A 266 6.75 -4.49 13.64
N PRO A 267 6.99 -5.18 14.76
CA PRO A 267 6.77 -4.62 16.11
C PRO A 267 7.45 -3.27 16.38
N PHE A 268 8.76 -3.15 16.14
CA PHE A 268 9.50 -1.97 16.59
C PHE A 268 9.24 -0.75 15.70
N PHE A 269 9.45 -0.89 14.39
CA PHE A 269 9.32 0.23 13.46
C PHE A 269 7.88 0.74 13.38
N LEU A 270 6.89 -0.16 13.41
CA LEU A 270 5.49 0.23 13.40
C LEU A 270 5.12 1.00 14.67
N ALA A 271 5.69 0.65 15.82
CA ALA A 271 5.45 1.39 17.07
C ALA A 271 6.03 2.81 16.95
N CYS A 272 7.28 2.95 16.49
CA CYS A 272 7.89 4.24 16.21
C CYS A 272 7.02 5.09 15.26
N PHE A 273 6.49 4.50 14.19
CA PHE A 273 5.59 5.18 13.27
C PHE A 273 4.32 5.70 13.98
N LEU A 274 3.67 4.86 14.80
CA LEU A 274 2.47 5.26 15.55
C LEU A 274 2.73 6.37 16.58
N ILE A 275 3.93 6.44 17.17
CA ILE A 275 4.34 7.54 18.08
C ILE A 275 4.52 8.84 17.29
N MET A 276 5.16 8.78 16.13
CA MET A 276 5.53 9.98 15.37
C MET A 276 4.34 10.57 14.58
N ALA A 277 3.46 9.71 14.07
CA ALA A 277 2.37 10.10 13.17
C ALA A 277 1.43 11.21 13.71
N PRO A 278 0.95 11.16 14.97
CA PRO A 278 0.07 12.20 15.52
C PRO A 278 0.69 13.59 15.49
N SER A 279 1.98 13.70 15.85
CA SER A 279 2.68 14.98 15.93
C SER A 279 2.82 15.64 14.55
N GLU A 280 3.07 14.86 13.51
CA GLU A 280 3.19 15.34 12.14
C GLU A 280 1.83 15.76 11.57
N ASP A 281 0.77 15.02 11.90
CA ASP A 281 -0.58 15.36 11.50
C ASP A 281 -1.08 16.66 12.15
N GLN A 282 -0.75 16.90 13.41
CA GLN A 282 -1.08 18.15 14.11
C GLN A 282 -0.35 19.34 13.49
N LYS A 283 0.94 19.19 13.15
CA LYS A 283 1.73 20.24 12.46
C LYS A 283 1.09 20.66 11.13
N ASP A 284 0.60 19.69 10.34
CA ASP A 284 -0.07 19.95 9.06
C ASP A 284 -1.42 20.67 9.23
N VAL A 285 -2.13 20.45 10.34
CA VAL A 285 -3.34 21.21 10.67
C VAL A 285 -2.98 22.64 11.02
N ASN A 286 -2.06 22.84 11.96
CA ASN A 286 -1.65 24.16 12.43
C ASN A 286 -1.13 25.05 11.27
N LYS A 287 -0.34 24.50 10.35
CA LYS A 287 0.15 25.24 9.17
C LYS A 287 -0.98 25.72 8.25
N ARG A 288 -2.03 24.90 8.06
CA ARG A 288 -3.18 25.28 7.24
C ARG A 288 -4.02 26.37 7.90
N ASP A 289 -4.14 26.34 9.22
CA ASP A 289 -4.85 27.37 9.97
C ASP A 289 -4.12 28.72 9.94
N LEU A 290 -2.79 28.70 10.08
CA LEU A 290 -1.98 29.91 9.91
C LEU A 290 -2.10 30.51 8.50
N GLY A 291 -2.01 29.69 7.45
CA GLY A 291 -2.17 30.17 6.08
C GLY A 291 -3.58 30.70 5.77
N ALA A 292 -4.61 30.09 6.35
CA ALA A 292 -5.98 30.58 6.23
C ALA A 292 -6.16 31.94 6.92
N ALA A 293 -5.59 32.11 8.12
CA ALA A 293 -5.61 33.38 8.84
C ALA A 293 -4.88 34.49 8.06
N GLU A 294 -3.70 34.19 7.50
CA GLU A 294 -2.95 35.14 6.64
C GLU A 294 -3.74 35.55 5.39
N SER A 295 -4.42 34.59 4.74
CA SER A 295 -5.26 34.89 3.57
C SER A 295 -6.51 35.70 3.90
N GLY A 296 -7.05 35.57 5.12
CA GLY A 296 -8.19 36.34 5.60
C GLY A 296 -7.83 37.76 6.09
N LEU A 297 -6.56 38.00 6.44
CA LEU A 297 -6.04 39.31 6.83
C LEU A 297 -5.50 40.16 5.66
N ALA A 298 -5.53 39.65 4.42
CA ALA A 298 -5.20 40.47 3.27
C ALA A 298 -6.18 41.67 3.24
N PRO A 299 -5.70 42.92 3.28
CA PRO A 299 -6.58 44.07 3.36
C PRO A 299 -7.41 44.09 2.09
N THR A 300 -8.72 43.92 2.25
CA THR A 300 -9.70 44.39 1.26
C THR A 300 -9.59 45.91 1.24
N SER A 301 -8.58 46.45 0.55
CA SER A 301 -8.49 47.86 0.21
C SER A 301 -9.54 48.13 -0.86
N SER A 302 -10.78 48.36 -0.43
CA SER A 302 -11.79 49.12 -1.16
C SER A 302 -12.92 49.43 -0.18
N GLY A 303 -12.82 50.60 0.45
CA GLY A 303 -13.91 51.17 1.23
C GLY A 303 -15.11 51.50 0.34
N VAL A 304 -16.31 51.20 0.86
CA VAL A 304 -17.53 52.02 0.88
C VAL A 304 -17.74 52.93 -0.34
N THR A 305 -18.79 52.79 -1.14
CA THR A 305 -20.11 53.39 -0.85
C THR A 305 -21.21 52.77 -1.71
N ALA A 306 -22.30 52.36 -1.08
CA ALA A 306 -23.56 52.08 -1.75
C ALA A 306 -24.30 53.41 -1.99
N THR A 307 -24.53 53.78 -3.25
CA THR A 307 -25.53 54.78 -3.65
C THR A 307 -26.17 54.37 -4.98
N HIS A 308 -27.49 54.35 -5.00
CA HIS A 308 -28.33 54.17 -6.19
C HIS A 308 -28.19 55.35 -7.17
N ALA A 309 -27.96 55.10 -8.47
CA ALA A 309 -28.41 55.97 -9.57
C ALA A 309 -28.30 55.32 -10.97
N HIS A 310 -29.15 55.80 -11.87
CA HIS A 310 -29.49 55.40 -13.24
C HIS A 310 -28.37 55.11 -14.27
N SER A 311 -28.69 54.15 -15.16
CA SER A 311 -28.58 54.17 -16.65
C SER A 311 -27.56 55.11 -17.31
N GLN A 312 -26.58 54.53 -18.01
CA GLN A 312 -26.30 54.76 -19.45
C GLN A 312 -25.13 53.86 -19.94
N SER A 313 -25.29 53.24 -21.10
CA SER A 313 -24.26 52.54 -21.90
C SER A 313 -23.80 53.46 -23.07
N PRO A 314 -22.85 53.08 -23.96
CA PRO A 314 -21.67 52.18 -23.93
C PRO A 314 -20.39 52.90 -24.45
N GLN A 315 -19.23 52.21 -24.62
CA GLN A 315 -18.33 52.31 -25.80
C GLN A 315 -17.10 51.38 -25.70
N MET A 316 -16.89 50.60 -26.79
CA MET A 316 -15.61 50.31 -27.49
C MET A 316 -14.31 50.21 -26.64
N GLY A 317 -13.52 49.14 -26.63
CA GLY A 317 -13.26 48.09 -27.62
C GLY A 317 -11.74 48.05 -27.88
N LYS A 318 -11.09 46.91 -27.60
CA LYS A 318 -10.05 46.24 -28.43
C LYS A 318 -9.12 45.32 -27.62
N LYS A 319 -9.05 44.07 -28.11
CA LYS A 319 -7.87 43.22 -28.29
C LYS A 319 -7.28 42.60 -27.00
N MET A 320 -6.96 41.32 -26.89
CA MET A 320 -6.82 40.20 -27.83
C MET A 320 -6.76 38.90 -27.00
N PHE A 321 -7.36 37.83 -27.52
CA PHE A 321 -6.96 36.40 -27.50
C PHE A 321 -6.24 35.82 -26.26
N GLY A 322 -6.63 34.69 -25.67
CA GLY A 322 -7.54 33.63 -26.11
C GLY A 322 -6.94 32.24 -25.78
N ARG A 323 -7.83 31.24 -25.66
CA ARG A 323 -7.65 29.77 -25.46
C ARG A 323 -7.56 29.28 -24.01
N TYR A 324 -8.31 28.27 -23.57
CA TYR A 324 -9.37 27.44 -24.16
C TYR A 324 -10.27 26.97 -23.02
N GLY A 325 -11.58 27.07 -23.19
CA GLY A 325 -12.59 26.58 -22.26
C GLY A 325 -12.96 25.12 -22.53
N HIS A 326 -13.33 24.44 -21.45
CA HIS A 326 -14.16 23.25 -21.45
C HIS A 326 -15.60 23.67 -21.79
N HIS A 327 -16.24 23.00 -22.75
CA HIS A 327 -17.66 23.17 -23.05
C HIS A 327 -18.48 22.13 -22.30
N ASP A 328 -19.50 22.60 -21.59
CA ASP A 328 -20.80 21.95 -21.49
C ASP A 328 -21.88 23.03 -21.72
N ALA A 329 -22.85 22.70 -22.57
CA ALA A 329 -24.01 23.49 -23.00
C ALA A 329 -25.11 23.49 -21.90
N PRO A 330 -26.34 24.06 -22.04
CA PRO A 330 -27.03 24.46 -23.29
C PRO A 330 -28.04 25.65 -23.20
N VAL A 331 -28.77 25.88 -24.31
CA VAL A 331 -30.11 26.53 -24.46
C VAL A 331 -30.13 28.07 -24.35
N SER A 332 -30.84 28.88 -25.13
CA SER A 332 -31.60 28.84 -26.39
C SER A 332 -31.99 30.29 -26.72
N GLU A 333 -32.45 30.51 -27.95
CA GLU A 333 -33.21 31.67 -28.46
C GLU A 333 -32.43 32.91 -28.94
N LYS A 334 -32.48 33.08 -30.27
CA LYS A 334 -32.40 34.37 -30.96
C LYS A 334 -33.75 34.67 -31.60
N PRO A 335 -34.20 35.93 -31.63
CA PRO A 335 -35.16 36.39 -32.62
C PRO A 335 -34.46 36.94 -33.88
N ALA A 336 -35.07 36.65 -35.02
CA ALA A 336 -34.86 37.27 -36.33
C ALA A 336 -35.35 38.73 -36.31
N THR A 337 -34.96 39.65 -37.21
CA THR A 337 -35.43 39.74 -38.61
C THR A 337 -34.77 40.91 -39.38
N GLY A 338 -34.81 40.82 -40.73
CA GLY A 338 -34.65 41.94 -41.69
C GLY A 338 -33.37 41.84 -42.55
N ILE A 339 -33.32 41.09 -43.65
CA ILE A 339 -33.80 41.38 -45.02
C ILE A 339 -33.37 42.77 -45.53
N VAL A 340 -32.32 42.82 -46.38
CA VAL A 340 -32.34 43.43 -47.74
C VAL A 340 -31.27 42.73 -48.61
N THR A 341 -31.69 42.35 -49.80
CA THR A 341 -31.01 41.66 -50.91
C THR A 341 -30.09 42.56 -51.74
N GLY A 342 -29.02 41.97 -52.31
CA GLY A 342 -28.26 42.50 -53.43
C GLY A 342 -27.10 41.59 -53.85
N THR A 343 -27.32 40.80 -54.92
CA THR A 343 -26.42 40.45 -56.06
C THR A 343 -24.90 40.64 -55.88
N GLU A 344 -23.98 39.75 -56.25
CA GLU A 344 -23.91 38.80 -57.36
C GLU A 344 -22.60 37.96 -57.26
N THR A 345 -22.47 36.93 -58.12
CA THR A 345 -21.23 36.23 -58.55
C THR A 345 -20.66 35.06 -57.70
N GLN A 346 -21.08 33.85 -58.09
CA GLN A 346 -20.31 32.58 -58.07
C GLN A 346 -19.22 32.56 -59.18
N PRO A 347 -18.40 31.50 -59.41
CA PRO A 347 -18.35 30.16 -58.79
C PRO A 347 -16.92 29.66 -58.41
N GLY A 348 -16.86 28.55 -57.68
CA GLY A 348 -15.63 27.81 -57.44
C GLY A 348 -15.87 26.44 -56.80
N THR A 349 -16.56 25.57 -57.56
CA THR A 349 -16.42 24.09 -57.61
C THR A 349 -16.18 23.31 -56.30
N GLY A 350 -17.22 22.57 -55.89
CA GLY A 350 -17.10 21.28 -55.21
C GLY A 350 -16.40 20.24 -56.10
N ASP A 351 -16.15 19.01 -55.67
CA ASP A 351 -17.00 18.13 -54.88
C ASP A 351 -16.19 16.88 -54.47
N MET A 352 -16.84 15.99 -53.74
CA MET A 352 -16.51 14.58 -53.44
C MET A 352 -16.09 14.29 -52.02
N GLY A 353 -17.12 14.22 -51.17
CA GLY A 353 -17.18 13.21 -50.12
C GLY A 353 -17.89 11.92 -50.58
N THR A 354 -17.84 10.96 -49.65
CA THR A 354 -18.70 9.79 -49.46
C THR A 354 -18.28 8.45 -50.07
N GLY A 355 -18.23 7.45 -49.18
CA GLY A 355 -18.10 6.02 -49.47
C GLY A 355 -18.34 5.22 -48.19
N GLN A 356 -19.56 4.69 -48.06
CA GLN A 356 -20.07 3.87 -46.96
C GLN A 356 -19.46 2.46 -46.88
N MET A 357 -19.67 1.83 -45.71
CA MET A 357 -19.48 0.41 -45.40
C MET A 357 -20.23 -0.56 -46.33
N GLY A 358 -19.63 -1.75 -46.54
CA GLY A 358 -20.33 -2.94 -47.04
C GLY A 358 -19.48 -4.21 -46.99
N THR A 359 -19.80 -5.10 -46.04
CA THR A 359 -19.88 -6.58 -46.12
C THR A 359 -18.83 -7.42 -46.86
N GLY A 360 -18.38 -8.52 -46.22
CA GLY A 360 -17.95 -9.73 -46.95
C GLY A 360 -17.07 -10.71 -46.18
N GLN A 361 -17.66 -11.81 -45.70
CA GLN A 361 -16.99 -13.11 -45.51
C GLN A 361 -17.47 -14.03 -46.66
N PRO A 362 -16.69 -15.05 -47.08
CA PRO A 362 -17.18 -16.42 -46.87
C PRO A 362 -16.12 -17.53 -46.60
N ARG A 363 -16.69 -18.65 -46.13
CA ARG A 363 -16.27 -20.06 -45.86
C ARG A 363 -15.41 -20.75 -46.96
N LEU A 364 -14.46 -21.69 -46.73
CA LEU A 364 -14.35 -23.04 -46.06
C LEU A 364 -14.27 -24.20 -47.10
N SER A 365 -13.65 -25.34 -46.70
CA SER A 365 -13.39 -26.66 -47.38
C SER A 365 -12.00 -26.82 -48.04
N GLU A 366 -11.25 -27.93 -47.98
CA GLU A 366 -11.44 -29.30 -47.43
C GLU A 366 -10.06 -30.03 -47.32
N ALA A 367 -10.05 -31.19 -46.67
CA ALA A 367 -8.91 -32.03 -46.26
C ALA A 367 -8.21 -32.84 -47.38
N THR A 368 -7.03 -33.43 -47.11
CA THR A 368 -6.66 -34.85 -47.34
C THR A 368 -5.28 -35.18 -46.71
N ALA A 369 -5.12 -36.43 -46.25
CA ALA A 369 -4.07 -37.03 -45.43
C ALA A 369 -2.85 -37.62 -46.20
N VAL A 370 -2.04 -38.43 -45.48
CA VAL A 370 -0.96 -39.37 -45.91
C VAL A 370 0.43 -38.73 -45.96
N GLY A 371 1.56 -39.27 -45.46
CA GLY A 371 1.99 -40.54 -44.88
C GLY A 371 3.53 -40.51 -44.90
N ASP A 372 4.22 -40.84 -43.80
CA ASP A 372 5.13 -41.99 -43.67
C ASP A 372 6.63 -41.70 -43.93
N HIS A 373 7.44 -42.45 -43.16
CA HIS A 373 8.85 -42.83 -43.32
C HIS A 373 10.03 -42.00 -42.77
N ARG A 374 10.71 -42.66 -41.80
CA ARG A 374 12.16 -42.98 -41.69
C ARG A 374 13.12 -41.78 -41.67
N THR A 375 14.08 -41.67 -40.75
CA THR A 375 15.02 -42.66 -40.17
C THR A 375 15.68 -42.05 -38.95
#